data_AF-A0AAD8DW01-F1
#
_entry.id   AF-A0AAD8DW01-F1
#
_cell.length_a   1.000
_cell.length_b   1.000
_cell.length_c   1.000
_cell.angle_alpha   90.00
_cell.angle_beta   90.00
_cell.angle_gamma   90.00
#
_symmetry.space_group_name_H-M   'P 1'
#
loop_
_entity.id
_entity.type
_entity.pdbx_description
1 polymer ?
#
loop_
_entity_poly.entity_id
_entity_poly.type
_entity_poly.pdbx_seq_one_letter_code
_entity_poly.pdbx_strand_id
1 'polypeptide(L)'
;MWRYKLADWDEMRHFFASYPWQQVCFSSKDPSSCAEAVSDVVRQAMEYYIPYSDVPIGGSARPWFNADCAEAEKHKHSAFLTWVDARDRKAPDLSS
;
A
#
# COMPACT_ATOMS: atom_id res chain seq x y z
N MET A 1 9.60 0.15 0.84
CA MET A 1 10.04 -1.06 0.09
C MET A 1 9.00 -1.38 -0.98
N TRP A 2 9.44 -1.57 -2.24
CA TRP A 2 8.59 -1.94 -3.38
C TRP A 2 8.03 -3.36 -3.23
N ARG A 3 6.74 -3.54 -3.50
CA ARG A 3 6.01 -4.80 -3.35
C ARG A 3 5.78 -5.47 -4.71
N TYR A 4 6.84 -5.96 -5.34
CA TYR A 4 6.80 -6.55 -6.70
C TYR A 4 5.79 -7.69 -6.90
N LYS A 5 5.45 -8.45 -5.84
CA LYS A 5 4.43 -9.52 -5.91
C LYS A 5 2.99 -8.98 -5.99
N LEU A 6 2.78 -7.72 -5.63
CA LEU A 6 1.49 -7.04 -5.67
C LEU A 6 1.41 -6.03 -6.83
N ALA A 7 2.45 -5.98 -7.67
CA ALA A 7 2.47 -5.08 -8.80
C ALA A 7 1.48 -5.54 -9.86
N ASP A 8 0.82 -4.57 -10.48
CA ASP A 8 -0.02 -4.79 -11.65
C ASP A 8 0.85 -4.82 -12.91
N TRP A 9 1.50 -5.96 -13.13
CA TRP A 9 2.39 -6.15 -14.27
C TRP A 9 1.65 -6.13 -15.60
N ASP A 10 0.37 -6.47 -15.62
CA ASP A 10 -0.41 -6.52 -16.84
C ASP A 10 -0.73 -5.11 -17.30
N GLU A 11 -1.24 -4.25 -16.43
CA GLU A 11 -1.48 -2.85 -16.76
C GLU A 11 -0.18 -2.09 -17.05
N MET A 12 0.91 -2.37 -16.32
CA MET A 12 2.22 -1.78 -16.62
C MET A 12 2.71 -2.15 -18.04
N ARG A 13 2.47 -3.38 -18.49
CA ARG A 13 2.78 -3.81 -19.87
C ARG A 13 1.88 -3.10 -20.89
N HIS A 14 0.59 -2.97 -20.62
CA HIS A 14 -0.34 -2.24 -21.50
C HIS A 14 0.02 -0.75 -21.62
N PHE A 15 0.42 -0.13 -20.50
CA PHE A 15 0.94 1.23 -20.47
C PHE A 15 2.13 1.37 -21.41
N PHE A 16 3.17 0.53 -21.26
CA PHE A 16 4.34 0.60 -22.13
C PHE A 16 4.02 0.30 -23.59
N ALA A 17 3.09 -0.62 -23.89
CA ALA A 17 2.71 -0.94 -25.26
C ALA A 17 1.95 0.21 -25.95
N SER A 18 1.19 1.00 -25.19
CA SER A 18 0.41 2.13 -25.71
C SER A 18 1.15 3.47 -25.64
N TYR A 19 2.28 3.53 -24.93
CA TYR A 19 3.03 4.76 -24.73
C TYR A 19 3.65 5.29 -26.04
N PRO A 20 3.57 6.61 -26.34
CA PRO A 20 4.10 7.22 -27.57
C PRO A 20 5.63 7.42 -27.49
N TRP A 21 6.38 6.33 -27.42
CA TRP A 21 7.84 6.34 -27.24
C TRP A 21 8.60 7.21 -28.24
N GLN A 22 8.21 7.14 -29.52
CA GLN A 22 8.91 7.87 -30.59
C GLN A 22 8.81 9.38 -30.38
N GLN A 23 7.62 9.86 -30.00
CA GLN A 23 7.34 11.29 -29.86
C GLN A 23 7.89 11.84 -28.55
N VAL A 24 7.86 11.05 -27.47
CA VAL A 24 8.24 11.53 -26.14
C VAL A 24 9.70 11.24 -25.82
N CYS A 25 10.16 10.02 -26.02
CA CYS A 25 11.48 9.58 -25.59
C CYS A 25 12.55 9.66 -26.70
N PHE A 26 12.16 9.66 -27.97
CA PHE A 26 13.09 9.64 -29.11
C PHE A 26 12.94 10.86 -30.04
N SER A 27 12.48 11.99 -29.49
CA SER A 27 12.38 13.26 -30.22
C SER A 27 13.74 13.97 -30.39
N SER A 28 14.70 13.70 -29.50
CA SER A 28 16.06 14.23 -29.56
C SER A 28 16.99 13.31 -30.35
N LYS A 29 18.04 13.89 -30.95
CA LYS A 29 19.17 13.13 -31.52
C LYS A 29 20.26 12.83 -30.50
N ASP A 30 20.21 13.44 -29.33
CA ASP A 30 21.15 13.18 -28.23
C ASP A 30 20.74 11.91 -27.47
N PRO A 31 21.59 10.86 -27.45
CA PRO A 31 21.28 9.62 -26.75
C PRO A 31 21.10 9.78 -25.24
N SER A 32 21.80 10.73 -24.61
CA SER A 32 21.71 10.92 -23.15
C SER A 32 20.34 11.46 -22.77
N SER A 33 19.86 12.49 -23.49
CA SER A 33 18.51 13.04 -23.34
C SER A 33 17.43 11.98 -23.56
N CYS A 34 17.60 11.12 -24.57
CA CYS A 34 16.64 10.03 -24.82
C CYS A 34 16.64 9.00 -23.67
N ALA A 35 17.81 8.66 -23.12
CA ALA A 35 17.93 7.73 -22.00
C ALA A 35 17.31 8.29 -20.72
N GLU A 36 17.46 9.59 -20.46
CA GLU A 36 16.77 10.28 -19.35
C GLU A 36 15.25 10.21 -19.53
N ALA A 37 14.74 10.54 -20.72
CA ALA A 37 13.31 10.48 -21.01
C ALA A 37 12.73 9.06 -20.86
N VAL A 38 13.45 8.02 -21.29
CA VAL A 38 13.02 6.62 -21.06
C VAL A 38 13.01 6.29 -19.57
N SER A 39 14.05 6.71 -18.84
CA SER A 39 14.18 6.44 -17.40
C SER A 39 13.04 7.07 -16.61
N ASP A 40 12.62 8.29 -16.96
CA ASP A 40 11.49 8.97 -16.34
C ASP A 40 10.17 8.24 -16.57
N VAL A 41 9.93 7.74 -17.79
CA VAL A 41 8.71 6.97 -18.11
C VAL A 41 8.69 5.65 -17.36
N VAL A 42 9.82 4.95 -17.29
CA VAL A 42 9.93 3.71 -16.51
C VAL A 42 9.68 3.99 -15.02
N ARG A 43 10.26 5.05 -14.47
CA ARG A 43 10.05 5.45 -13.07
C ARG A 43 8.59 5.78 -12.81
N GLN A 44 7.95 6.55 -13.69
CA GLN A 44 6.53 6.88 -13.59
C GLN A 44 5.66 5.62 -13.58
N ALA A 45 5.93 4.67 -14.48
CA ALA A 45 5.21 3.40 -14.50
C ALA A 45 5.42 2.61 -13.20
N MET A 46 6.65 2.58 -12.67
CA MET A 46 6.91 1.95 -11.38
C MET A 46 6.09 2.59 -10.25
N GLU A 47 6.04 3.92 -10.21
CA GLU A 47 5.26 4.68 -9.21
C GLU A 47 3.76 4.39 -9.29
N TYR A 48 3.20 4.17 -10.49
CA TYR A 48 1.78 3.85 -10.66
C TYR A 48 1.41 2.39 -10.42
N TYR A 49 2.24 1.46 -10.89
CA TYR A 49 1.87 0.04 -10.98
C TYR A 49 2.53 -0.86 -9.94
N ILE A 50 3.55 -0.38 -9.22
CA ILE A 50 4.23 -1.14 -8.18
C ILE A 50 3.94 -0.49 -6.82
N PRO A 51 3.16 -1.14 -5.93
CA PRO A 51 2.89 -0.58 -4.62
C PRO A 51 4.17 -0.42 -3.77
N TYR A 52 4.28 0.72 -3.10
CA TYR A 52 5.32 0.98 -2.10
C TYR A 52 4.75 0.86 -0.69
N SER A 53 5.51 0.28 0.23
CA SER A 53 5.15 0.18 1.65
C SER A 53 6.31 0.58 2.55
N ASP A 54 6.06 1.47 3.50
CA ASP A 54 7.04 1.85 4.54
C ASP A 54 7.31 0.73 5.56
N VAL A 55 6.38 -0.22 5.67
CA VAL A 55 6.57 -1.40 6.52
C VAL A 55 7.50 -2.40 5.82
N PRO A 56 8.53 -2.94 6.49
CA PRO A 56 9.37 -4.01 5.94
C PRO A 56 8.57 -5.29 5.63
N ILE A 57 9.00 -6.06 4.61
CA ILE A 57 8.45 -7.41 4.38
C ILE A 57 8.92 -8.31 5.53
N GLY A 58 7.99 -8.75 6.39
CA GLY A 58 8.24 -9.74 7.45
C GLY A 58 8.60 -9.20 8.83
N GLY A 59 8.55 -7.88 9.05
CA GLY A 59 8.78 -7.31 10.38
C GLY A 59 7.46 -7.02 11.10
N SER A 60 7.28 -7.58 12.30
CA SER A 60 6.38 -7.00 13.31
C SER A 60 6.46 -5.48 13.22
N ALA A 61 5.32 -4.82 13.12
CA ALA A 61 5.25 -3.40 12.80
C ALA A 61 6.08 -2.53 13.75
N ARG A 62 6.51 -3.03 14.92
CA ARG A 62 7.34 -2.28 15.87
C ARG A 62 8.20 -3.26 16.68
N PRO A 63 9.52 -3.06 16.81
CA PRO A 63 10.39 -3.93 17.61
C PRO A 63 9.99 -4.02 19.09
N TRP A 64 9.33 -2.98 19.60
CA TRP A 64 8.82 -2.93 20.96
C TRP A 64 7.46 -3.63 21.14
N PHE A 65 6.77 -3.95 20.04
CA PHE A 65 5.47 -4.62 20.08
C PHE A 65 5.71 -6.13 20.19
N ASN A 66 5.87 -6.57 21.43
CA ASN A 66 6.13 -7.94 21.81
C ASN A 66 4.83 -8.70 22.10
N ALA A 67 4.95 -9.98 22.50
CA ALA A 67 3.81 -10.81 22.84
C ALA A 67 2.93 -10.22 23.94
N ASP A 68 3.55 -9.58 24.95
CA ASP A 68 2.85 -8.94 26.06
C ASP A 68 1.99 -7.75 25.58
N CYS A 69 2.51 -6.95 24.64
CA CYS A 69 1.76 -5.87 24.01
C CYS A 69 0.55 -6.42 23.23
N ALA A 70 0.74 -7.51 22.49
CA ALA A 70 -0.34 -8.15 21.74
C ALA A 70 -1.41 -8.76 22.66
N GLU A 71 -1.02 -9.33 23.80
CA GLU A 71 -1.94 -9.87 24.80
C GLU A 71 -2.72 -8.75 25.51
N ALA A 72 -2.04 -7.65 25.87
CA ALA A 72 -2.69 -6.47 26.44
C ALA A 72 -3.74 -5.87 25.49
N GLU A 73 -3.46 -5.79 24.19
CA GLU A 73 -4.44 -5.34 23.19
C GLU A 73 -5.63 -6.28 23.09
N LYS A 74 -5.42 -7.60 23.13
CA LYS A 74 -6.52 -8.59 23.15
C LYS A 74 -7.40 -8.43 24.38
N HIS A 75 -6.80 -8.27 25.56
CA HIS A 75 -7.55 -8.05 26.80
C HIS A 75 -8.36 -6.76 26.75
N LYS A 76 -7.75 -5.66 26.30
CA LYS A 76 -8.46 -4.38 26.09
C LYS A 76 -9.63 -4.55 25.13
N HIS A 77 -9.43 -5.24 24.01
CA HIS A 77 -10.48 -5.46 23.01
C HIS A 77 -11.62 -6.32 23.56
N SER A 78 -11.32 -7.41 24.27
CA SER A 78 -12.32 -8.27 24.91
C SER A 78 -13.16 -7.51 25.95
N ALA A 79 -12.52 -6.70 26.78
CA ALA A 79 -13.21 -5.86 27.75
C ALA A 79 -14.13 -4.83 27.07
N PHE A 80 -13.66 -4.21 25.98
CA PHE A 80 -14.46 -3.28 25.18
C PHE A 80 -15.69 -3.97 24.58
N LEU A 81 -15.55 -5.14 23.97
CA LEU A 81 -16.67 -5.91 23.41
C LEU A 81 -17.68 -6.29 24.49
N THR A 82 -17.19 -6.71 25.67
CA THR A 82 -18.04 -7.02 26.83
C THR A 82 -18.82 -5.79 27.28
N TRP A 83 -18.19 -4.62 27.32
CA TRP A 83 -18.85 -3.36 27.65
C TRP A 83 -19.90 -2.95 26.61
N VAL A 84 -19.59 -3.08 25.32
CA VAL A 84 -20.54 -2.78 24.23
C VAL A 84 -21.78 -3.67 24.33
N ASP A 85 -21.60 -4.99 24.46
CA ASP A 85 -22.71 -5.94 24.62
C ASP A 85 -23.55 -5.65 25.88
N ALA A 86 -22.91 -5.33 27.01
CA ALA A 86 -23.61 -4.94 28.23
C ALA A 86 -24.39 -3.62 28.08
N ARG A 87 -23.85 -2.64 27.34
CA ARG A 87 -24.53 -1.37 27.05
C ARG A 87 -25.75 -1.60 26.16
N ASP A 88 -25.59 -2.40 25.12
CA ASP A 88 -26.66 -2.64 24.15
C ASP A 88 -27.80 -3.47 24.79
N ARG A 89 -27.49 -4.39 25.70
CA ARG A 89 -28.48 -5.12 26.52
C ARG A 89 -29.20 -4.26 27.56
N LYS A 90 -28.59 -3.16 28.01
CA LYS A 90 -29.21 -2.18 28.94
C LYS A 90 -30.06 -1.12 28.25
N ALA A 91 -30.06 -1.09 26.91
CA ALA A 91 -30.85 -0.14 26.13
C ALA A 91 -32.36 -0.44 25.92
N PRO A 92 -33.02 -1.51 26.43
CA PRO A 92 -34.44 -1.73 26.14
C PRO A 92 -35.42 -1.03 27.10
N ASP A 93 -34.99 -0.17 28.03
CA ASP A 93 -35.89 0.48 29.03
C ASP A 93 -35.96 2.02 28.93
N LEU A 94 -35.96 2.56 27.72
CA LEU A 94 -36.26 4.00 27.48
C LEU A 94 -37.41 4.21 26.50
N SER A 95 -38.34 3.26 26.43
CA SER A 95 -39.63 3.47 25.76
C SER A 95 -40.75 2.74 26.50
N SER A 96 -41.36 3.42 27.47
CA SER A 96 -42.76 3.24 27.85
C SER A 96 -43.33 4.59 28.27
#